data_AF-A0A9N9C286-F1
#
_entry.id   AF-A0A9N9C286-F1
#
_cell.length_a   1.000
_cell.length_b   1.000
_cell.length_c   1.000
_cell.angle_alpha   90.00
_cell.angle_beta   90.00
_cell.angle_gamma   90.00
#
_symmetry.space_group_name_H-M   'P 1'
#
loop_
_entity.id
_entity.type
_entity.pdbx_description
1 polymer ?
#
loop_
_entity_poly.entity_id
_entity_poly.type
_entity_poly.pdbx_seq_one_letter_code
_entity_poly.pdbx_strand_id
1 'polypeptide(L)' 'MNNDEYLRRVIIDEHLSICAEDMSRLLNTYQCEWTSVIKDPACRTQFKQITNTEDIQPSIEFITERGQRLIGSKNFVD' A
#
# COMPACT_ATOMS: atom_id res chain seq x y z
N MET A 1 36.81 2.63 -31.38
CA MET A 1 36.25 2.75 -30.02
C MET A 1 36.09 1.34 -29.50
N ASN A 2 36.73 1.03 -28.37
CA ASN A 2 36.71 -0.32 -27.82
C ASN A 2 35.39 -0.55 -27.07
N ASN A 3 34.98 -1.80 -26.90
CA ASN A 3 33.66 -2.13 -26.35
C ASN A 3 33.42 -1.52 -24.96
N ASP A 4 34.46 -1.52 -24.12
CA ASP A 4 34.41 -0.97 -22.76
C ASP A 4 34.18 0.55 -22.74
N GLU A 5 34.72 1.27 -23.72
CA GLU A 5 34.58 2.72 -23.85
C GLU A 5 33.18 3.09 -24.33
N TYR A 6 32.59 2.29 -25.23
CA TYR A 6 31.19 2.45 -25.63
C TYR A 6 30.24 2.19 -24.47
N LEU A 7 30.43 1.10 -23.73
CA LEU A 7 29.61 0.78 -22.55
C LEU A 7 29.69 1.88 -21.49
N ARG A 8 30.90 2.41 -21.21
CA ARG A 8 31.07 3.53 -20.29
C ARG A 8 30.29 4.76 -20.74
N ARG A 9 30.35 5.12 -22.02
CA ARG A 9 29.60 6.27 -22.58
C ARG A 9 28.08 6.10 -22.45
N VAL A 10 27.58 4.90 -22.77
CA VAL A 10 26.15 4.61 -22.68
C VAL A 10 25.65 4.67 -21.24
N ILE A 11 26.41 4.12 -20.29
CA ILE A 11 25.99 3.99 -18.89
C ILE A 11 26.23 5.27 -18.09
N ILE A 12 27.39 5.90 -18.24
CA ILE A 12 27.82 7.04 -17.42
C ILE A 12 27.36 8.37 -18.03
N ASP A 13 27.52 8.54 -19.34
CA ASP A 13 27.25 9.81 -20.01
C ASP A 13 25.80 9.90 -20.55
N GLU A 14 24.92 8.97 -20.14
CA GLU A 14 23.52 8.87 -20.58
C GLU A 14 23.36 9.02 -22.11
N HIS A 15 24.30 8.48 -22.89
CA HIS A 15 24.43 8.77 -24.32
C HIS A 15 23.21 8.36 -25.17
N LEU A 16 22.36 7.47 -24.66
CA LEU A 16 21.14 7.03 -25.34
C LEU A 16 19.89 7.83 -24.93
N SER A 17 19.97 8.66 -23.89
CA SER A 17 18.86 9.48 -23.36
C SER A 17 17.58 8.72 -22.99
N ILE A 18 17.64 7.38 -22.87
CA ILE A 18 16.48 6.54 -22.59
C ILE A 18 16.09 6.52 -21.11
N CYS A 19 17.04 6.79 -20.21
CA CYS A 19 16.82 6.65 -18.77
C CYS A 19 15.79 7.65 -18.26
N ALA A 20 15.91 8.92 -18.64
CA ALA A 20 14.95 9.95 -18.28
C ALA A 20 13.54 9.66 -18.85
N GLU A 21 13.46 9.23 -20.11
CA GLU A 21 12.19 8.93 -20.78
C GLU A 21 11.47 7.74 -20.12
N ASP A 22 12.18 6.63 -19.88
CA ASP A 22 11.61 5.45 -19.24
C ASP A 22 11.20 5.71 -17.79
N MET A 23 12.00 6.47 -17.04
CA MET A 23 11.63 6.87 -15.69
C MET A 23 10.39 7.77 -15.68
N SER A 24 10.29 8.72 -16.60
CA SER A 24 9.09 9.55 -16.77
C SER A 24 7.86 8.70 -17.08
N ARG A 25 7.99 7.74 -18.01
CA ARG A 25 6.91 6.81 -18.35
C ARG A 25 6.44 6.01 -17.13
N LEU A 26 7.36 5.47 -16.33
CA LEU A 26 7.03 4.73 -15.11
C LEU A 26 6.28 5.61 -14.10
N LEU A 27 6.72 6.85 -13.89
CA LEU A 27 6.05 7.79 -12.98
C LEU A 27 4.66 8.17 -13.49
N ASN A 28 4.50 8.37 -14.80
CA ASN A 28 3.23 8.76 -15.41
C ASN A 28 2.19 7.63 -15.39
N THR A 29 2.63 6.37 -15.42
CA THR A 29 1.73 5.21 -15.39
C THR A 29 1.57 4.62 -13.99
N TYR A 30 2.37 5.03 -13.01
CA TYR A 30 2.24 4.56 -11.65
C TYR A 30 0.90 4.98 -11.04
N GLN A 31 0.15 3.99 -10.57
CA GLN A 31 -1.09 4.18 -9.84
C GLN A 31 -1.03 3.40 -8.52
N CYS A 32 -1.46 4.05 -7.44
CA CYS A 32 -1.57 3.44 -6.12
C CYS A 32 -3.04 3.26 -5.76
N GLU A 33 -3.48 2.01 -5.62
CA GLU A 33 -4.87 1.65 -5.32
C GLU A 33 -5.38 2.35 -4.05
N TRP A 34 -4.58 2.38 -2.98
CA TRP A 34 -4.95 3.05 -1.73
C TRP A 34 -5.09 4.57 -1.88
N THR A 35 -4.22 5.19 -2.67
CA THR A 35 -4.32 6.63 -2.94
C THR A 35 -5.60 6.93 -3.73
N SER A 36 -5.96 6.08 -4.69
CA SER A 36 -7.20 6.19 -5.44
C SER A 36 -8.41 6.10 -4.52
N VAL A 37 -8.44 5.09 -3.64
CA VAL A 37 -9.50 4.91 -2.64
C VAL A 37 -9.63 6.12 -1.72
N ILE A 38 -8.53 6.69 -1.22
CA ILE A 38 -8.57 7.85 -0.32
C ILE A 38 -9.03 9.12 -1.03
N LYS A 39 -8.69 9.31 -2.30
CA LYS A 39 -9.06 10.51 -3.06
C LYS A 39 -10.53 10.52 -3.48
N ASP A 40 -11.13 9.36 -3.73
CA ASP A 40 -12.54 9.24 -4.08
C ASP A 40 -13.43 9.15 -2.81
N PRO A 41 -14.27 10.16 -2.50
CA PRO A 41 -15.22 10.08 -1.38
C PRO A 41 -16.16 8.87 -1.47
N ALA A 42 -16.58 8.44 -2.66
CA ALA A 42 -17.49 7.32 -2.85
C ALA A 42 -16.80 5.96 -2.63
N CYS A 43 -15.49 5.86 -2.88
CA CYS A 43 -14.72 4.69 -2.46
C CYS A 43 -14.49 4.70 -0.95
N ARG A 44 -14.17 5.85 -0.35
CA ARG A 44 -13.95 5.95 1.11
C ARG A 44 -15.15 5.49 1.93
N THR A 45 -16.38 5.78 1.50
CA THR A 45 -17.59 5.37 2.23
C THR A 45 -17.78 3.85 2.28
N GLN A 46 -17.18 3.09 1.36
CA GLN A 46 -17.22 1.63 1.38
C GLN A 46 -16.32 1.03 2.46
N PHE A 47 -15.29 1.76 2.92
CA PHE A 47 -14.40 1.36 4.01
C PHE A 47 -14.96 1.77 5.38
N LYS A 48 -16.23 1.45 5.62
CA LYS A 48 -16.89 1.63 6.92
C LYS A 48 -16.96 0.27 7.63
N GLN A 49 -16.80 0.27 8.96
CA GLN A 49 -16.84 -0.96 9.77
C GLN A 49 -18.17 -1.72 9.59
N ILE A 50 -19.29 -1.00 9.58
CA ILE A 50 -20.63 -1.53 9.31
C ILE A 50 -21.39 -0.50 8.48
N THR A 51 -21.85 -0.86 7.28
CA THR A 51 -22.51 0.08 6.35
C THR A 51 -23.82 0.64 6.91
N ASN A 52 -24.55 -0.15 7.71
CA ASN A 52 -25.92 0.15 8.14
C ASN A 52 -26.03 0.98 9.43
N THR A 53 -24.93 1.30 10.11
CA THR A 53 -24.96 2.11 11.35
C THR A 53 -23.78 3.07 11.41
N GLU A 54 -23.94 4.22 12.06
CA GLU A 54 -22.82 5.11 12.43
C GLU A 54 -22.11 4.65 13.71
N ASP A 55 -22.61 3.61 14.38
CA ASP A 55 -21.99 3.08 15.58
C ASP A 55 -20.62 2.45 15.28
N ILE A 56 -19.62 2.89 16.03
CA ILE A 56 -18.28 2.31 15.99
C ILE A 56 -18.27 1.13 16.98
N GLN A 57 -18.02 -0.08 16.47
CA GLN A 57 -17.84 -1.22 17.36
C GLN A 57 -16.42 -1.19 17.94
N PRO A 58 -16.27 -1.37 19.27
CA PRO A 58 -14.96 -1.40 19.91
C PRO A 58 -14.08 -2.48 19.27
N SER A 59 -12.76 -2.26 19.31
CA SER A 59 -11.81 -3.25 18.83
C SER A 59 -11.95 -4.56 19.60
N ILE A 60 -11.60 -5.67 18.95
CA ILE A 60 -11.58 -7.00 19.56
C ILE A 60 -10.75 -6.96 20.84
N GLU A 61 -11.37 -7.35 21.95
CA GLU A 61 -10.68 -7.50 23.23
C GLU A 61 -9.82 -8.75 23.18
N PHE A 62 -8.58 -8.67 23.67
CA PHE A 62 -7.71 -9.82 23.81
C PHE A 62 -7.50 -10.11 25.28
N ILE A 63 -7.72 -11.37 25.68
CA ILE A 63 -7.46 -11.84 27.03
C ILE A 63 -6.29 -12.84 27.02
N THR A 64 -5.60 -12.95 28.14
CA THR A 64 -4.59 -14.00 28.34
C THR A 64 -5.16 -15.03 29.29
N GLU A 65 -5.39 -16.24 28.80
CA GLU A 65 -5.86 -17.36 29.61
C GLU A 65 -4.82 -18.48 29.53
N ARG A 66 -4.36 -18.98 30.69
CA ARG A 66 -3.36 -20.06 30.78
C ARG A 66 -2.09 -19.80 29.93
N GLY A 67 -1.70 -18.53 29.78
CA GLY A 67 -0.54 -18.12 28.98
C GLY A 67 -0.77 -18.03 27.47
N GLN A 68 -2.00 -18.23 26.98
CA GLN A 68 -2.35 -18.07 25.58
C GLN A 68 -3.13 -16.77 25.35
N ARG A 69 -2.81 -16.04 24.28
CA ARG A 69 -3.55 -14.85 23.85
C ARG A 69 -4.79 -15.30 23.05
N LEU A 70 -5.97 -15.12 23.64
CA LEU A 70 -7.25 -15.49 23.06
C LEU A 70 -8.08 -14.25 22.73
N ILE A 71 -9.03 -14.40 21.81
CA ILE A 71 -10.07 -13.39 21.60
C ILE A 71 -11.00 -13.44 22.81
N GLY A 72 -11.17 -12.30 23.48
CA GLY A 72 -12.13 -12.14 24.58
C GLY A 72 -13.56 -12.31 24.04
N SER A 73 -14.17 -13.45 24.34
CA SER A 73 -15.61 -13.66 24.11
C SER A 73 -16.39 -12.78 25.07
N LYS A 74 -17.30 -11.93 24.56
CA LYS A 74 -18.17 -11.10 25.39
C LYS A 74 -19.26 -11.88 26.16
N ASN A 75 -19.32 -13.20 25.99
CA ASN A 75 -20.25 -14.09 26.67
C ASN A 75 -19.47 -15.29 27.19
N PHE A 76 -19.34 -15.46 28.50
CA PHE A 76 -19.15 -16.70 29.28
C PHE A 76 -18.68 -16.31 30.69
N VAL A 77 -19.48 -15.48 31.38
CA VAL A 77 -19.45 -15.37 32.85
C VAL A 77 -20.91 -15.18 33.25
N ASP A 78 -21.47 -16.19 33.92
CA ASP A 78 -22.70 -16.06 34.71
C ASP A 78 -22.54 -15.01 35.82
#